data_AF-A0A7J3XAA3-F1
#
_entry.id   AF-A0A7J3XAA3-F1
#
_cell.length_a   1.000
_cell.length_b   1.000
_cell.length_c   1.000
_cell.angle_alpha   90.00
_cell.angle_beta   90.00
_cell.angle_gamma   90.00
#
_symmetry.space_group_name_H-M   'P 1'
#
loop_
_entity.id
_entity.type
_entity.pdbx_description
1 polymer ?
#
loop_
_entity_poly.entity_id
_entity_poly.type
_entity_poly.pdbx_seq_one_letter_code
_entity_poly.pdbx_strand_id
1 'polypeptide(L)'
;MSQKAEKTVSKEVKIVTRPVVTLDEVSKDVRKVSLLEVVRDLGEVSERGLISSLYILKSEVGKDLGYQFQVVGSSVSSREVLEDVRVLLYLGLLEVSPSRKLRLTSLGREFLEKLGSGLKEKLEELAKSVEGIKQRVLSEDSLMSLAPPGGRRGRRRR
;
A
#
# COMPACT_ATOMS: atom_id res chain seq x y z
N MET A 1 -66.88 11.66 1.46
CA MET A 1 -65.78 11.12 0.64
C MET A 1 -64.49 11.85 1.00
N SER A 2 -63.49 11.16 1.56
CA SER A 2 -62.05 11.40 1.30
C SER A 2 -61.22 10.41 2.13
N GLN A 3 -60.94 9.22 1.57
CA GLN A 3 -59.92 8.33 2.14
C GLN A 3 -58.55 8.77 1.60
N LYS A 4 -57.64 9.16 2.49
CA LYS A 4 -56.22 9.35 2.16
C LYS A 4 -55.54 7.99 2.21
N ALA A 5 -55.04 7.52 1.07
CA ALA A 5 -54.21 6.32 0.98
C ALA A 5 -52.79 6.65 1.47
N GLU A 6 -52.37 5.97 2.54
CA GLU A 6 -50.98 5.97 3.00
C GLU A 6 -50.13 5.12 2.05
N LYS A 7 -49.20 5.76 1.33
CA LYS A 7 -48.17 5.08 0.54
C LYS A 7 -47.07 4.56 1.48
N THR A 8 -47.09 3.28 1.78
CA THR A 8 -45.98 2.58 2.43
C THR A 8 -44.82 2.40 1.44
N VAL A 9 -43.78 3.24 1.56
CA VAL A 9 -42.52 3.06 0.83
C VAL A 9 -41.69 2.01 1.56
N SER A 10 -41.71 0.77 1.06
CA SER A 10 -40.83 -0.31 1.52
C SER A 10 -39.38 0.00 1.11
N LYS A 11 -38.48 0.10 2.09
CA LYS A 11 -37.03 0.25 1.85
C LYS A 11 -36.49 -1.06 1.27
N GLU A 12 -36.29 -1.10 -0.04
CA GLU A 12 -35.60 -2.22 -0.69
C GLU A 12 -34.15 -2.26 -0.22
N VAL A 13 -33.77 -3.37 0.44
CA VAL A 13 -32.38 -3.63 0.84
C VAL A 13 -31.61 -4.04 -0.41
N LYS A 14 -30.86 -3.09 -0.98
CA LYS A 14 -29.98 -3.37 -2.12
C LYS A 14 -28.70 -4.06 -1.61
N ILE A 15 -28.67 -5.39 -1.68
CA ILE A 15 -27.47 -6.17 -1.38
C ILE A 15 -26.49 -5.97 -2.53
N VAL A 16 -25.41 -5.22 -2.27
CA VAL A 16 -24.30 -5.05 -3.22
C VAL A 16 -23.23 -6.07 -2.85
N THR A 17 -23.09 -7.12 -3.66
CA THR A 17 -21.99 -8.08 -3.53
C THR A 17 -20.70 -7.43 -4.02
N ARG A 18 -19.73 -7.25 -3.13
CA ARG A 18 -18.37 -6.83 -3.50
C ARG A 18 -17.49 -8.08 -3.57
N PRO A 19 -16.72 -8.29 -4.64
CA PRO A 19 -15.75 -9.38 -4.67
C PRO A 19 -14.78 -9.21 -3.49
N VAL A 20 -14.62 -10.27 -2.70
CA VAL A 20 -13.72 -10.29 -1.55
C VAL A 20 -12.35 -10.68 -2.08
N VAL A 21 -11.36 -9.80 -1.90
CA VAL A 21 -9.98 -10.14 -2.22
C VAL A 21 -9.50 -11.22 -1.26
N THR A 22 -8.83 -12.25 -1.76
CA THR A 22 -8.36 -13.40 -0.94
C THR A 22 -6.84 -13.51 -0.90
N LEU A 23 -6.31 -14.26 0.07
CA LEU A 23 -4.87 -14.53 0.18
C LEU A 23 -4.32 -15.29 -1.04
N ASP A 24 -5.13 -16.15 -1.66
CA ASP A 24 -4.74 -16.90 -2.86
C ASP A 24 -4.63 -16.02 -4.10
N GLU A 25 -5.44 -14.96 -4.19
CA GLU A 25 -5.29 -13.95 -5.25
C GLU A 25 -4.00 -13.14 -5.07
N VAL A 26 -3.65 -12.81 -3.83
CA VAL A 26 -2.41 -12.10 -3.52
C VAL A 26 -1.19 -12.96 -3.83
N SER A 27 -1.22 -14.27 -3.57
CA SER A 27 -0.07 -15.16 -3.82
C SER A 27 0.28 -15.26 -5.32
N LYS A 28 -0.71 -15.07 -6.18
CA LYS A 28 -0.58 -15.05 -7.64
C LYS A 28 -0.17 -13.68 -8.19
N ASP A 29 -0.43 -12.61 -7.45
CA ASP A 29 -0.08 -11.25 -7.86
C ASP A 29 1.34 -10.87 -7.42
N VAL A 30 2.28 -11.00 -8.36
CA VAL A 30 3.69 -10.66 -8.17
C VAL A 30 3.86 -9.24 -7.63
N ARG A 31 3.03 -8.27 -8.02
CA ARG A 31 3.20 -6.87 -7.60
C ARG A 31 2.94 -6.68 -6.11
N LYS A 32 1.93 -7.37 -5.58
CA LYS A 32 1.57 -7.32 -4.15
C LYS A 32 2.58 -8.08 -3.31
N VAL A 33 3.03 -9.23 -3.81
CA VAL A 33 4.09 -10.02 -3.16
C VAL A 33 5.40 -9.22 -3.10
N SER A 34 5.82 -8.62 -4.22
CA SER A 34 7.00 -7.75 -4.25
C SER A 34 6.87 -6.55 -3.31
N LEU A 35 5.67 -5.99 -3.15
CA LEU A 35 5.42 -4.88 -2.22
C LEU A 35 5.61 -5.31 -0.76
N LEU A 36 5.13 -6.50 -0.39
CA LEU A 36 5.37 -7.09 0.93
C LEU A 36 6.87 -7.31 1.19
N GLU A 37 7.60 -7.77 0.18
CA GLU A 37 9.05 -7.97 0.24
C GLU A 37 9.80 -6.65 0.47
N VAL A 38 9.47 -5.61 -0.29
CA VAL A 38 10.07 -4.27 -0.10
C VAL A 38 9.81 -3.76 1.32
N VAL A 39 8.60 -3.93 1.85
CA VAL A 39 8.29 -3.53 3.24
C VAL A 39 9.07 -4.37 4.24
N ARG A 40 9.24 -5.68 4.01
CA ARG A 40 10.07 -6.56 4.85
C ARG A 40 11.48 -6.02 5.00
N ASP A 41 12.10 -5.70 3.87
CA ASP A 41 13.51 -5.36 3.82
C ASP A 41 13.77 -3.95 4.34
N LEU A 42 12.82 -3.02 4.15
CA LEU A 42 12.84 -1.70 4.78
C LEU A 42 12.56 -1.75 6.29
N GLY A 43 11.80 -2.75 6.75
CA GLY A 43 11.44 -2.98 8.16
C GLY A 43 10.19 -2.20 8.57
N GLU A 44 10.30 -0.87 8.66
CA GLU A 44 9.16 0.04 8.86
C GLU A 44 9.29 1.25 7.94
N VAL A 45 8.23 1.59 7.20
CA VAL A 45 8.26 2.70 6.23
C VAL A 45 6.92 3.41 6.13
N SER A 46 6.87 4.72 5.94
CA SER A 46 5.59 5.39 5.65
C SER A 46 5.05 5.03 4.26
N GLU A 47 3.76 5.24 4.00
CA GLU A 47 3.18 5.06 2.65
C GLU A 47 3.93 5.88 1.58
N ARG A 48 4.36 7.10 1.94
CA ARG A 48 5.14 7.95 1.04
C ARG A 48 6.54 7.42 0.82
N GLY A 49 7.20 6.99 1.91
CA GLY A 49 8.51 6.37 1.83
C GLY A 49 8.48 5.14 0.93
N LEU A 50 7.45 4.30 1.05
CA LEU A 50 7.26 3.14 0.18
C LEU A 50 7.10 3.54 -1.30
N ILE A 51 6.26 4.53 -1.61
CA ILE A 51 6.08 5.03 -2.98
C ILE A 51 7.41 5.56 -3.54
N SER A 52 8.16 6.32 -2.74
CA SER A 52 9.48 6.82 -3.13
C SER A 52 10.47 5.68 -3.38
N SER A 53 10.50 4.65 -2.53
CA SER A 53 11.35 3.46 -2.74
C SER A 53 11.05 2.79 -4.08
N LEU A 54 9.77 2.55 -4.37
CA LEU A 54 9.35 1.89 -5.61
C LEU A 54 9.68 2.75 -6.84
N TYR A 55 9.58 4.08 -6.71
CA TYR A 55 10.00 5.00 -7.76
C TYR A 55 11.51 4.95 -7.99
N ILE A 56 12.32 5.01 -6.94
CA ILE A 56 13.79 4.91 -7.02
C ILE A 56 14.22 3.57 -7.64
N LEU A 57 13.59 2.46 -7.23
CA LEU A 57 13.84 1.15 -7.82
C LEU A 57 13.60 1.16 -9.33
N LYS A 58 12.50 1.79 -9.77
CA LYS A 58 12.16 1.91 -11.19
C LYS A 58 13.12 2.85 -11.95
N SER A 59 13.39 4.04 -11.41
CA SER A 59 14.09 5.10 -12.14
C SER A 59 15.61 4.99 -12.09
N GLU A 60 16.17 4.54 -10.98
CA GLU A 60 17.62 4.50 -10.76
C GLU A 60 18.20 3.09 -10.85
N VAL A 61 17.50 2.10 -10.31
CA VAL A 61 17.96 0.69 -10.30
C VAL A 61 17.49 -0.09 -11.53
N GLY A 62 16.49 0.43 -12.27
CA GLY A 62 15.91 -0.21 -13.43
C GLY A 62 14.98 -1.39 -13.13
N LYS A 63 14.56 -1.55 -11.85
CA LYS A 63 13.59 -2.57 -11.44
C LYS A 63 12.18 -2.00 -11.44
N ASP A 64 11.47 -2.20 -12.54
CA ASP A 64 10.06 -1.83 -12.65
C ASP A 64 9.14 -2.94 -12.12
N LEU A 65 8.39 -2.64 -11.06
CA LEU A 65 7.37 -3.52 -10.50
C LEU A 65 5.99 -3.34 -11.16
N GLY A 66 5.90 -2.57 -12.25
CA GLY A 66 4.68 -2.40 -13.03
C GLY A 66 3.70 -1.40 -12.40
N TYR A 67 4.19 -0.50 -11.55
CA TYR A 67 3.41 0.61 -10.99
C TYR A 67 3.61 1.88 -11.81
N GLN A 68 2.53 2.66 -11.93
CA GLN A 68 2.57 4.00 -12.49
C GLN A 68 2.77 5.05 -11.40
N PHE A 69 3.62 6.03 -11.68
CA PHE A 69 3.95 7.12 -10.76
C PHE A 69 3.61 8.47 -11.38
N GLN A 70 3.03 9.33 -10.57
CA GLN A 70 2.84 10.75 -10.88
C GLN A 70 3.84 11.55 -10.07
N VAL A 71 4.67 12.31 -10.78
CA VAL A 71 5.70 13.18 -10.19
C VAL A 71 5.27 14.63 -10.39
N VAL A 72 5.12 15.36 -9.28
CA VAL A 72 4.77 16.79 -9.28
C VAL A 72 5.80 17.53 -8.43
N GLY A 73 6.73 18.21 -9.09
CA GLY A 73 7.88 18.82 -8.43
C GLY A 73 8.72 17.73 -7.74
N SER A 74 8.91 17.86 -6.43
CA SER A 74 9.61 16.86 -5.59
C SER A 74 8.70 15.77 -5.01
N SER A 75 7.38 15.81 -5.29
CA SER A 75 6.43 14.85 -4.73
C SER A 75 6.13 13.72 -5.71
N VAL A 76 6.34 12.48 -5.28
CA VAL A 76 5.97 11.27 -6.02
C VAL A 76 4.71 10.66 -5.39
N SER A 77 3.77 10.22 -6.24
CA SER A 77 2.54 9.56 -5.82
C SER A 77 2.18 8.42 -6.76
N SER A 78 1.53 7.38 -6.23
CA SER A 78 0.97 6.31 -7.03
C SER A 78 -0.35 5.84 -6.41
N ARG A 79 -1.43 5.90 -7.20
CA ARG A 79 -2.75 5.44 -6.74
C ARG A 79 -2.79 3.92 -6.62
N GLU A 80 -2.16 3.22 -7.56
CA GLU A 80 -2.10 1.76 -7.61
C GLU A 80 -1.39 1.20 -6.38
N VAL A 81 -0.24 1.77 -6.01
CA VAL A 81 0.49 1.37 -4.79
C VAL A 81 -0.39 1.54 -3.55
N LEU A 82 -1.14 2.65 -3.44
CA LEU A 82 -2.03 2.88 -2.30
C LEU A 82 -3.23 1.91 -2.27
N GLU A 83 -3.75 1.53 -3.43
CA GLU A 83 -4.83 0.53 -3.52
C GLU A 83 -4.33 -0.85 -3.09
N ASP A 84 -3.13 -1.25 -3.53
CA ASP A 84 -2.53 -2.52 -3.14
C ASP A 84 -2.13 -2.55 -1.66
N VAL A 85 -1.60 -1.46 -1.11
CA VAL A 85 -1.36 -1.32 0.33
C VAL A 85 -2.64 -1.51 1.13
N ARG A 86 -3.77 -0.93 0.69
CA ARG A 86 -5.07 -1.11 1.37
C ARG A 86 -5.55 -2.55 1.35
N VAL A 87 -5.36 -3.25 0.24
CA VAL A 87 -5.67 -4.68 0.13
C VAL A 87 -4.83 -5.49 1.11
N LEU A 88 -3.53 -5.22 1.18
CA LEU A 88 -2.61 -5.93 2.09
C LEU A 88 -2.90 -5.64 3.57
N LEU A 89 -3.30 -4.41 3.90
CA LEU A 89 -3.80 -4.04 5.23
C LEU A 89 -5.12 -4.74 5.56
N TYR A 90 -6.05 -4.79 4.61
CA TYR A 90 -7.35 -5.46 4.78
C TYR A 90 -7.18 -6.96 5.05
N LEU A 91 -6.23 -7.60 4.38
CA LEU A 91 -5.89 -9.01 4.56
C LEU A 91 -5.02 -9.30 5.79
N GLY A 92 -4.59 -8.26 6.51
CA GLY A 92 -3.74 -8.41 7.70
C GLY A 92 -2.32 -8.88 7.38
N LEU A 93 -1.85 -8.73 6.15
CA LEU A 93 -0.45 -9.01 5.77
C LEU A 93 0.46 -7.84 6.13
N LEU A 94 -0.08 -6.63 6.06
CA LEU A 94 0.53 -5.41 6.60
C LEU A 94 -0.25 -4.91 7.81
N GLU A 95 0.43 -4.14 8.64
CA GLU A 95 -0.19 -3.34 9.68
C GLU A 95 0.44 -1.95 9.76
N VAL A 96 -0.29 -1.02 10.37
CA VAL A 96 0.20 0.32 10.67
C VAL A 96 0.70 0.34 12.11
N SER A 97 2.00 0.60 12.28
CA SER A 97 2.63 0.72 13.58
C SER A 97 2.14 1.97 14.35
N PRO A 98 2.41 2.08 15.67
CA PRO A 98 2.09 3.28 16.44
C PRO A 98 2.73 4.56 15.88
N SER A 99 3.86 4.44 15.18
CA SER A 99 4.54 5.55 14.50
C SER A 99 3.92 5.92 13.15
N ARG A 100 2.76 5.32 12.79
CA ARG A 100 2.05 5.47 11.50
C ARG A 100 2.86 5.00 10.29
N LYS A 101 3.75 4.04 10.49
CA LYS A 101 4.51 3.38 9.42
C LYS A 101 3.93 2.00 9.12
N LEU A 102 4.06 1.59 7.87
CA LEU A 102 3.73 0.24 7.42
C LEU A 102 4.80 -0.73 7.88
N ARG A 103 4.37 -1.89 8.37
CA ARG A 103 5.24 -3.03 8.69
C ARG A 103 4.52 -4.34 8.41
N LEU A 104 5.29 -5.42 8.25
CA LEU A 104 4.73 -6.76 8.13
C LEU A 104 4.23 -7.28 9.47
N THR A 105 3.03 -7.87 9.45
CA THR A 105 2.52 -8.70 10.54
C THR A 105 3.24 -10.05 10.57
N SER A 106 3.02 -10.83 11.63
CA SER A 106 3.48 -12.23 11.67
C SER A 106 2.89 -13.06 10.51
N LEU A 107 1.60 -12.85 10.20
CA LEU A 107 0.93 -13.49 9.07
C LEU A 107 1.58 -13.13 7.73
N GLY A 108 1.96 -11.86 7.54
CA GLY A 108 2.65 -11.40 6.34
C GLY A 108 4.02 -12.07 6.14
N ARG A 109 4.77 -12.32 7.23
CA ARG A 109 6.06 -13.01 7.16
C ARG A 109 5.88 -14.48 6.79
N GLU A 110 4.99 -15.18 7.48
CA GLU A 110 4.69 -16.57 7.15
C GLU A 110 4.16 -16.73 5.71
N PHE A 111 3.36 -15.77 5.25
CA PHE A 111 2.86 -15.75 3.89
C PHE A 111 3.99 -15.71 2.86
N LEU A 112 5.00 -14.85 3.07
CA LEU A 112 6.18 -14.78 2.21
C LEU A 112 7.01 -16.07 2.25
N GLU A 113 7.16 -16.68 3.43
CA GLU A 113 7.90 -17.95 3.60
C GLU A 113 7.25 -19.13 2.86
N LYS A 114 5.91 -19.13 2.74
CA LYS A 114 5.14 -20.17 2.08
C LYS A 114 5.11 -20.06 0.55
N LEU A 115 5.71 -19.03 -0.04
CA LEU A 115 5.76 -18.86 -1.49
C LEU A 115 6.64 -19.92 -2.19
N GLY A 116 6.29 -20.25 -3.43
CA GLY A 116 7.05 -21.20 -4.25
C GLY A 116 8.46 -20.73 -4.58
N SER A 117 9.38 -21.68 -4.79
CA SER A 117 10.82 -21.42 -5.00
C SER A 117 11.12 -20.45 -6.13
N GLY A 118 10.42 -20.53 -7.27
CA GLY A 118 10.65 -19.64 -8.41
C GLY A 118 10.26 -18.17 -8.17
N LEU A 119 9.37 -17.89 -7.21
CA LEU A 119 9.10 -16.51 -6.77
C LEU A 119 10.17 -16.04 -5.78
N LYS A 120 10.65 -16.93 -4.90
CA LYS A 120 11.68 -16.59 -3.90
C LYS A 120 12.95 -16.04 -4.53
N GLU A 121 13.44 -16.63 -5.62
CA GLU A 121 14.64 -16.13 -6.31
C GLU A 121 14.47 -14.68 -6.79
N LYS A 122 13.33 -14.35 -7.40
CA LYS A 122 13.02 -12.97 -7.82
C LYS A 122 12.93 -12.00 -6.65
N LEU A 123 12.39 -12.48 -5.52
CA LEU A 123 12.27 -11.69 -4.30
C LEU A 123 13.63 -11.47 -3.64
N GLU A 124 14.52 -12.44 -3.66
CA GLU A 124 15.91 -12.29 -3.18
C GLU A 124 16.70 -11.29 -4.01
N GLU A 125 16.53 -11.30 -5.34
CA GLU A 125 17.13 -10.28 -6.20
C GLU A 125 16.57 -8.89 -5.86
N LEU A 126 15.25 -8.79 -5.69
CA LEU A 126 14.59 -7.54 -5.27
C LEU A 126 15.13 -7.05 -3.93
N ALA A 127 15.31 -7.95 -2.96
CA ALA A 127 15.84 -7.64 -1.64
C ALA A 127 17.23 -7.00 -1.69
N LYS A 128 18.13 -7.56 -2.52
CA LYS A 128 19.46 -6.97 -2.76
C LYS A 128 19.38 -5.55 -3.31
N SER A 129 18.44 -5.30 -4.22
CA SER A 129 18.22 -3.95 -4.76
C SER A 129 17.64 -2.98 -3.75
N VAL A 130 16.73 -3.45 -2.88
CA VAL A 130 16.16 -2.65 -1.79
C VAL A 130 17.24 -2.31 -0.76
N GLU A 131 18.11 -3.26 -0.42
CA GLU A 131 19.21 -3.05 0.53
C GLU A 131 20.14 -1.91 0.09
N GLY A 132 20.44 -1.82 -1.21
CA GLY A 132 21.26 -0.74 -1.77
C GLY A 132 20.65 0.66 -1.62
N ILE A 133 19.32 0.79 -1.57
CA ILE A 133 18.63 2.07 -1.44
C ILE A 133 18.08 2.34 -0.03
N LYS A 134 18.11 1.33 0.84
CA LYS A 134 17.45 1.33 2.17
C LYS A 134 17.83 2.53 3.02
N GLN A 135 19.12 2.82 3.16
CA GLN A 135 19.59 3.92 4.01
C GLN A 135 19.13 5.29 3.50
N ARG A 136 19.13 5.49 2.17
CA ARG A 136 18.65 6.73 1.55
C ARG A 136 17.15 6.90 1.76
N VAL A 137 16.37 5.85 1.49
CA VAL A 137 14.92 5.85 1.69
C VAL A 137 14.55 6.16 3.14
N LEU A 138 15.19 5.50 4.12
CA LEU A 138 14.87 5.71 5.54
C LEU A 138 15.24 7.11 6.01
N SER A 139 16.31 7.69 5.45
CA SER A 139 16.71 9.07 5.72
C SER A 139 15.68 10.05 5.16
N GLU A 140 15.27 9.88 3.90
CA GLU A 140 14.25 10.70 3.25
C GLU A 140 12.88 10.59 3.97
N ASP A 141 12.48 9.37 4.34
CA ASP A 141 11.24 9.10 5.09
C ASP A 141 11.22 9.81 6.45
N SER A 142 12.34 9.79 7.16
CA SER A 142 12.48 10.43 8.47
C SER A 142 12.40 11.96 8.36
N LEU A 143 13.07 12.55 7.36
CA LEU A 143 12.98 13.99 7.09
C LEU A 143 11.55 14.44 6.78
N MET A 144 10.80 13.63 6.03
CA MET A 144 9.40 13.93 5.72
C MET A 144 8.47 13.81 6.94
N SER A 145 8.79 12.92 7.89
CA SER A 145 8.01 12.75 9.13
C SER A 145 8.13 13.94 10.10
N LEU A 146 9.22 14.70 10.01
CA LEU A 146 9.50 15.87 10.84
C LEU A 146 8.76 17.14 10.38
N ALA A 147 8.13 17.12 9.19
CA ALA A 147 7.32 18.24 8.73
C ALA A 147 6.04 18.37 9.59
N PRO A 148 5.79 19.53 10.24
CA PRO A 148 4.71 19.66 11.20
C PRO A 148 3.34 19.38 10.58
N PRO A 149 2.44 18.66 11.28
CA PRO A 149 1.08 18.38 10.82
C PRO A 149 0.20 19.63 10.97
N GLY A 150 0.51 20.69 10.22
CA GLY A 150 -0.16 22.00 10.36
C GLY A 150 -0.29 22.81 9.08
N GLY A 151 0.50 22.56 8.03
CA GLY A 151 0.53 23.46 6.87
C GLY A 151 -0.62 23.34 5.86
N ARG A 152 -1.54 22.36 5.98
CA ARG A 152 -2.50 22.05 4.90
C ARG A 152 -3.95 21.80 5.36
N ARG A 153 -4.41 22.43 6.46
CA ARG A 153 -5.82 22.34 6.91
C ARG A 153 -6.52 23.69 7.10
N GLY A 154 -6.06 24.74 6.44
CA GLY A 154 -6.59 26.09 6.59
C GLY A 154 -7.03 26.77 5.29
N ARG A 155 -7.68 26.08 4.34
CA ARG A 155 -8.32 26.78 3.20
C ARG A 155 -9.45 25.98 2.56
N ARG A 156 -10.47 25.67 3.37
CA ARG A 156 -11.79 25.29 2.84
C ARG A 156 -12.90 25.59 3.83
N ARG A 157 -13.00 26.85 4.24
CA ARG A 157 -14.23 27.50 4.73
C ARG A 157 -14.12 29.00 4.50
N ARG A 158 -14.68 29.45 3.38
CA ARG A 158 -15.54 30.64 3.25
C ARG A 158 -16.25 30.51 1.93
#